data_AF-A0A956QBZ5-F1
#
_entry.id   AF-A0A956QBZ5-F1
#
_cell.length_a   1.000
_cell.length_b   1.000
_cell.length_c   1.000
_cell.angle_alpha   90.00
_cell.angle_beta   90.00
_cell.angle_gamma   90.00
#
_symmetry.space_group_name_H-M   'P 1'
#
loop_
_entity.id
_entity.type
_entity.pdbx_description
1 polymer ?
#
loop_
_entity_poly.entity_id
_entity_poly.type
_entity_poly.pdbx_seq_one_letter_code
_entity_poly.pdbx_strand_id
1 'polypeptide(L)'
;MKPFPVGDQRLTQQEFWRLPRHLGWRYEYIDGVAYIEPGACCVVAALNLGPGYRAAGRAPRRSQSEELWPLCLAAFGPTVEYAGYNPMQAENAAREAIATYFDGERGEPRPESVVLEEGGRLVAAALLVETVTGPHLDLLFVAPDQHRRGLAEVAVGACCHQLIAAGERHLTSAYQLANLPSAAWHHKFGFREYPDRLTEQMRRYFLIAELERLKRLGTLTCQQEVRLRFARRRCSRLLTHLDAMLAQERYDEAYTVAHVLTPAKRGQPRRPLPSMPDEIARP
;
A
#
# COMPACT_ATOMS: atom_id res chain seq x y z
N MET A 1 -8.78 -15.70 -7.19
CA MET A 1 -8.94 -14.75 -8.31
C MET A 1 -7.91 -15.18 -9.35
N LYS A 2 -8.31 -15.53 -10.58
CA LYS A 2 -7.31 -15.79 -11.64
C LYS A 2 -6.54 -14.49 -11.89
N PRO A 3 -5.23 -14.53 -12.17
CA PRO A 3 -4.48 -13.32 -12.51
C PRO A 3 -5.18 -12.63 -13.69
N PHE A 4 -5.28 -11.30 -13.62
CA PHE A 4 -5.83 -10.53 -14.73
C PHE A 4 -4.94 -10.77 -15.95
N PRO A 5 -5.49 -10.88 -17.17
CA PRO A 5 -4.65 -10.97 -18.35
C PRO A 5 -3.83 -9.68 -18.45
N VAL A 6 -2.51 -9.81 -18.24
CA VAL A 6 -1.55 -8.72 -18.41
C VAL A 6 -0.94 -8.84 -19.80
N GLY A 7 -0.71 -7.70 -20.45
CA GLY A 7 -0.09 -7.63 -21.78
C GLY A 7 -1.08 -7.79 -22.93
N ASP A 8 -0.56 -7.94 -24.14
CA ASP A 8 -1.32 -7.93 -25.39
C ASP A 8 -2.33 -9.08 -25.47
N GLN A 9 -3.62 -8.76 -25.38
CA GLN A 9 -4.68 -9.73 -25.58
C GLN A 9 -5.30 -9.53 -26.96
N ARG A 10 -5.39 -10.63 -27.74
CA ARG A 10 -6.19 -10.68 -28.97
C ARG A 10 -7.66 -10.82 -28.60
N LEU A 11 -8.25 -9.72 -28.16
CA LEU A 11 -9.69 -9.57 -27.92
C LEU A 11 -10.29 -8.74 -29.04
N THR A 12 -11.49 -9.07 -29.48
CA THR A 12 -12.28 -8.13 -30.26
C THR A 12 -12.60 -6.90 -29.41
N GLN A 13 -12.87 -5.77 -30.08
CA GLN A 13 -13.27 -4.55 -29.38
C GLN A 13 -14.50 -4.76 -28.49
N GLN A 14 -15.47 -5.57 -28.94
CA GLN A 14 -16.66 -5.89 -28.18
C GLN A 14 -16.33 -6.69 -26.90
N GLU A 15 -15.44 -7.69 -27.00
CA GLU A 15 -14.98 -8.46 -25.84
C GLU A 15 -14.21 -7.58 -24.86
N PHE A 16 -13.31 -6.73 -25.36
CA PHE A 16 -12.55 -5.80 -24.52
C PHE A 16 -13.46 -4.88 -23.70
N TRP A 17 -14.51 -4.30 -24.29
CA TRP A 17 -15.43 -3.43 -23.57
C TRP A 17 -16.33 -4.16 -22.57
N ARG A 18 -16.48 -5.48 -22.71
CA ARG A 18 -17.21 -6.34 -21.76
C ARG A 18 -16.38 -6.75 -20.56
N LEU A 19 -15.06 -6.64 -20.61
CA LEU A 19 -14.18 -7.02 -19.51
C LEU A 19 -14.57 -6.31 -18.20
N PRO A 20 -14.55 -7.02 -17.06
CA PRO A 20 -14.56 -6.39 -15.74
C PRO A 20 -13.39 -5.41 -15.62
N ARG A 21 -13.63 -4.27 -14.96
CA ARG A 21 -12.61 -3.26 -14.71
C ARG A 21 -12.19 -3.32 -13.24
N HIS A 22 -10.90 -3.18 -12.99
CA HIS A 22 -10.31 -3.14 -11.66
C HIS A 22 -9.74 -1.75 -11.39
N LEU A 23 -9.98 -1.25 -10.19
CA LEU A 23 -9.38 -0.01 -9.74
C LEU A 23 -7.87 -0.15 -9.72
N GLY A 24 -7.17 0.90 -10.15
CA GLY A 24 -5.71 0.92 -10.23
C GLY A 24 -5.16 0.26 -11.50
N TRP A 25 -6.00 -0.24 -12.41
CA TRP A 25 -5.57 -0.79 -13.70
C TRP A 25 -5.90 0.15 -14.85
N ARG A 26 -4.99 0.24 -15.83
CA ARG A 26 -5.19 0.93 -17.11
C ARG A 26 -5.75 -0.05 -18.13
N TYR A 27 -6.64 0.44 -18.98
CA TYR A 27 -7.32 -0.33 -20.02
C TYR A 27 -7.36 0.49 -21.31
N GLU A 28 -6.58 0.07 -22.31
CA GLU A 28 -6.51 0.73 -23.61
C GLU A 28 -6.77 -0.28 -24.73
N TYR A 29 -7.38 0.19 -25.82
CA TYR A 29 -7.60 -0.61 -27.03
C TYR A 29 -7.10 0.18 -28.23
N ILE A 30 -5.96 -0.20 -28.77
CA ILE A 30 -5.22 0.53 -29.81
C ILE A 30 -4.94 -0.45 -30.95
N ASP A 31 -5.30 -0.07 -32.17
CA ASP A 31 -5.03 -0.83 -33.40
C ASP A 31 -5.40 -2.33 -33.36
N GLY A 32 -6.51 -2.65 -32.67
CA GLY A 32 -7.00 -4.02 -32.56
C GLY A 32 -6.38 -4.83 -31.41
N VAL A 33 -5.56 -4.20 -30.57
CA VAL A 33 -4.89 -4.83 -29.42
C VAL A 33 -5.41 -4.23 -28.11
N ALA A 34 -5.74 -5.11 -27.16
CA ALA A 34 -6.09 -4.71 -25.80
C ALA A 34 -4.84 -4.66 -24.92
N TYR A 35 -4.59 -3.50 -24.31
CA TYR A 35 -3.53 -3.25 -23.34
C TYR A 35 -4.13 -3.13 -21.95
N ILE A 36 -3.70 -4.01 -21.05
CA ILE A 36 -4.18 -4.08 -19.66
C ILE A 36 -2.97 -4.20 -18.74
N GLU A 37 -2.75 -3.16 -17.94
CA GLU A 37 -1.58 -3.06 -17.07
C GLU A 37 -1.95 -2.39 -15.73
N PRO A 38 -1.25 -2.70 -14.63
CA PRO A 38 -1.42 -1.96 -13.40
C PRO A 38 -0.89 -0.54 -13.58
N GLY A 39 -1.63 0.44 -13.07
CA GLY A 39 -1.15 1.81 -12.93
C GLY A 39 -0.19 1.94 -11.75
N ALA A 40 0.79 2.83 -11.87
CA ALA A 40 1.84 3.07 -10.88
C ALA A 40 1.39 3.85 -9.63
N CYS A 41 0.08 3.89 -9.32
CA CYS A 41 -0.43 4.64 -8.18
C CYS A 41 -0.27 3.83 -6.89
N CYS A 42 0.51 4.36 -5.96
CA CYS A 42 0.65 3.81 -4.61
C CYS A 42 -0.28 4.51 -3.62
N VAL A 43 -0.82 3.74 -2.69
CA VAL A 43 -1.63 4.22 -1.57
C VAL A 43 -0.79 4.08 -0.32
N VAL A 44 -0.52 5.20 0.35
CA VAL A 44 0.17 5.20 1.65
C VAL A 44 -0.86 4.94 2.74
N ALA A 45 -0.50 4.13 3.74
CA ALA A 45 -1.32 3.84 4.90
C ALA A 45 -0.49 3.91 6.19
N ALA A 46 -1.14 4.24 7.30
CA ALA A 46 -0.54 4.24 8.63
C ALA A 46 -1.28 3.32 9.60
N LEU A 47 -0.49 2.75 10.51
CA LEU A 47 -0.93 2.00 11.66
C LEU A 47 -0.55 2.77 12.92
N ASN A 48 -1.51 3.02 13.80
CA ASN A 48 -1.23 3.48 15.15
C ASN A 48 -0.74 2.29 15.97
N LEU A 49 0.44 2.42 16.57
CA LEU A 49 1.01 1.38 17.41
C LEU A 49 0.32 1.38 18.77
N GLY A 50 0.07 0.17 19.27
CA GLY A 50 -0.62 -0.07 20.53
C GLY A 50 -0.20 -1.41 21.13
N PRO A 51 -0.54 -1.67 22.40
CA PRO A 51 -0.16 -2.91 23.06
C PRO A 51 -0.83 -4.13 22.42
N GLY A 52 -0.24 -5.31 22.61
CA GLY A 52 -0.82 -6.60 22.18
C GLY A 52 0.00 -7.38 21.16
N TYR A 53 1.02 -6.74 20.57
CA TYR A 53 1.98 -7.42 19.70
C TYR A 53 3.03 -8.21 20.49
N ARG A 54 3.53 -9.29 19.88
CA ARG A 54 4.51 -10.21 20.49
C ARG A 54 5.78 -10.24 19.67
N ALA A 55 6.92 -10.33 20.35
CA ALA A 55 8.20 -10.60 19.70
C ALA A 55 8.18 -11.95 18.98
N ALA A 56 8.80 -12.02 17.80
CA ALA A 56 9.03 -13.23 17.03
C ALA A 56 10.15 -12.98 16.01
N GLY A 57 10.75 -14.06 15.52
CA GLY A 57 11.78 -13.98 14.48
C GLY A 57 13.07 -13.31 14.96
N ARG A 58 13.86 -12.84 13.99
CA ARG A 58 15.15 -12.18 14.22
C ARG A 58 15.40 -11.10 13.17
N ALA A 59 16.35 -10.22 13.43
CA ALA A 59 16.74 -9.20 12.46
C ALA A 59 17.32 -9.83 11.17
N PRO A 60 17.02 -9.27 9.99
CA PRO A 60 17.68 -9.63 8.73
C PRO A 60 19.15 -9.22 8.76
N ARG A 61 20.00 -9.99 8.07
CA ARG A 61 21.43 -9.65 7.86
C ARG A 61 21.70 -9.49 6.37
N ARG A 62 22.58 -8.56 6.00
CA ARG A 62 23.01 -8.35 4.61
C ARG A 62 23.60 -9.60 3.96
N SER A 63 24.21 -10.49 4.73
CA SER A 63 24.70 -11.78 4.24
C SER A 63 23.59 -12.74 3.77
N GLN A 64 22.32 -12.44 4.06
CA GLN A 64 21.16 -13.25 3.68
C GLN A 64 20.50 -12.76 2.39
N SER A 65 21.07 -11.77 1.70
CA SER A 65 20.47 -11.25 0.46
C SER A 65 20.18 -12.35 -0.56
N GLU A 66 21.08 -13.32 -0.70
CA GLU A 66 20.92 -14.48 -1.60
C GLU A 66 19.77 -15.43 -1.21
N GLU A 67 19.37 -15.45 0.07
CA GLU A 67 18.20 -16.21 0.53
C GLU A 67 16.90 -15.40 0.45
N LEU A 68 17.00 -14.07 0.59
CA LEU A 68 15.85 -13.16 0.64
C LEU A 68 15.30 -12.84 -0.75
N TRP A 69 16.14 -12.58 -1.75
CA TRP A 69 15.64 -12.20 -3.08
C TRP A 69 14.82 -13.30 -3.76
N PRO A 70 15.15 -14.61 -3.67
CA PRO A 70 14.31 -15.66 -4.25
C PRO A 70 12.96 -15.75 -3.55
N LEU A 71 12.93 -15.52 -2.24
CA LEU A 71 11.71 -15.48 -1.45
C LEU A 71 10.82 -14.28 -1.83
N CYS A 72 11.43 -13.10 -2.00
CA CYS A 72 10.80 -11.89 -2.51
C CYS A 72 10.19 -12.13 -3.90
N LEU A 73 10.97 -12.69 -4.83
CA LEU A 73 10.52 -13.06 -6.18
C LEU A 73 9.35 -14.04 -6.13
N ALA A 74 9.42 -15.09 -5.31
CA ALA A 74 8.36 -16.08 -5.20
C ALA A 74 7.05 -15.47 -4.66
N ALA A 75 7.14 -14.51 -3.74
CA ALA A 75 5.99 -13.84 -3.15
C ALA A 75 5.33 -12.82 -4.09
N PHE A 76 6.13 -12.02 -4.81
CA PHE A 76 5.64 -10.95 -5.70
C PHE A 76 5.52 -11.35 -7.17
N GLY A 77 6.12 -12.47 -7.58
CA GLY A 77 5.98 -13.07 -8.91
C GLY A 77 4.55 -13.12 -9.45
N PRO A 78 3.56 -13.60 -8.66
CA PRO A 78 2.17 -13.69 -9.11
C PRO A 78 1.35 -12.41 -8.87
N THR A 79 1.96 -11.31 -8.41
CA THR A 79 1.25 -10.09 -8.02
C THR A 79 1.44 -8.97 -9.05
N VAL A 80 0.86 -7.79 -8.77
CA VAL A 80 0.89 -6.66 -9.71
C VAL A 80 2.27 -6.02 -9.83
N GLU A 81 3.12 -6.22 -8.83
CA GLU A 81 4.47 -5.69 -8.73
C GLU A 81 5.35 -6.11 -9.91
N TYR A 82 5.18 -7.34 -10.43
CA TYR A 82 5.91 -7.85 -11.60
C TYR A 82 4.99 -8.14 -12.80
N ALA A 83 3.81 -7.53 -12.83
CA ALA A 83 2.90 -7.67 -13.97
C ALA A 83 3.58 -7.15 -15.25
N GLY A 84 3.67 -8.02 -16.27
CA GLY A 84 4.26 -7.70 -17.57
C GLY A 84 5.77 -7.90 -17.64
N TYR A 85 6.42 -8.28 -16.52
CA TYR A 85 7.84 -8.58 -16.51
C TYR A 85 8.07 -9.98 -17.09
N ASN A 86 9.11 -10.12 -17.91
CA ASN A 86 9.63 -11.44 -18.22
C ASN A 86 10.42 -12.01 -17.01
N PRO A 87 10.73 -13.33 -16.96
CA PRO A 87 11.37 -13.94 -15.80
C PRO A 87 12.68 -13.26 -15.37
N MET A 88 13.51 -12.85 -16.33
CA MET A 88 14.78 -12.18 -16.06
C MET A 88 14.57 -10.77 -15.49
N GLN A 89 13.57 -10.02 -15.97
CA GLN A 89 13.21 -8.72 -15.40
C GLN A 89 12.71 -8.86 -13.96
N ALA A 90 11.86 -9.84 -13.69
CA ALA A 90 11.34 -10.10 -12.34
C ALA A 90 12.46 -10.51 -11.37
N GLU A 91 13.37 -11.37 -11.81
CA GLU A 91 14.55 -11.76 -11.03
C GLU A 91 15.44 -10.56 -10.70
N ASN A 92 15.80 -9.74 -11.70
CA ASN A 92 16.62 -8.56 -11.49
C ASN A 92 15.96 -7.57 -10.53
N ALA A 93 14.67 -7.30 -10.69
CA ALA A 93 13.92 -6.40 -9.82
C ALA A 93 13.84 -6.92 -8.37
N ALA A 94 13.67 -8.22 -8.17
CA ALA A 94 13.67 -8.82 -6.83
C ALA A 94 15.04 -8.72 -6.15
N ARG A 95 16.13 -8.96 -6.89
CA ARG A 95 17.51 -8.79 -6.40
C ARG A 95 17.79 -7.35 -6.02
N GLU A 96 17.46 -6.43 -6.92
CA GLU A 96 17.64 -4.99 -6.72
C GLU A 96 16.83 -4.49 -5.52
N ALA A 97 15.58 -4.92 -5.34
CA ALA A 97 14.76 -4.53 -4.18
C ALA A 97 15.41 -4.91 -2.85
N ILE A 98 16.01 -6.10 -2.75
CA ILE A 98 16.70 -6.55 -1.53
C ILE A 98 18.05 -5.85 -1.35
N ALA A 99 18.81 -5.65 -2.43
CA ALA A 99 20.09 -4.95 -2.38
C ALA A 99 19.91 -3.49 -1.94
N THR A 100 19.03 -2.75 -2.63
CA THR A 100 18.72 -1.34 -2.35
C THR A 100 18.10 -1.13 -0.97
N TYR A 101 17.39 -2.13 -0.43
CA TYR A 101 16.99 -2.13 0.98
C TYR A 101 18.23 -2.09 1.88
N PHE A 102 19.15 -3.06 1.78
CA PHE A 102 20.33 -3.10 2.67
C PHE A 102 21.31 -1.95 2.46
N ASP A 103 21.29 -1.33 1.28
CA ASP A 103 22.15 -0.20 0.93
C ASP A 103 21.57 1.15 1.37
N GLY A 104 20.35 1.16 1.92
CA GLY A 104 19.69 2.35 2.44
C GLY A 104 19.08 3.27 1.39
N GLU A 105 19.11 2.88 0.11
CA GLU A 105 18.54 3.67 -0.98
C GLU A 105 17.01 3.78 -0.90
N ARG A 106 16.36 2.83 -0.21
CA ARG A 106 14.92 2.84 0.07
C ARG A 106 14.57 3.58 1.37
N GLY A 107 15.57 4.10 2.06
CA GLY A 107 15.53 4.58 3.45
C GLY A 107 16.46 3.75 4.34
N GLU A 108 16.91 4.33 5.45
CA GLU A 108 17.89 3.68 6.34
C GLU A 108 17.29 2.40 6.98
N PRO A 109 17.90 1.21 6.82
CA PRO A 109 17.36 -0.04 7.35
C PRO A 109 17.21 0.01 8.86
N ARG A 110 16.02 -0.34 9.33
CA ARG A 110 15.71 -0.32 10.76
C ARG A 110 16.00 -1.67 11.43
N PRO A 111 16.60 -1.67 12.64
CA PRO A 111 16.92 -2.91 13.36
C PRO A 111 15.68 -3.70 13.79
N GLU A 112 14.51 -3.05 13.85
CA GLU A 112 13.22 -3.66 14.19
C GLU A 112 12.64 -4.53 13.05
N SER A 113 13.30 -4.58 11.89
CA SER A 113 12.97 -5.50 10.80
C SER A 113 13.06 -6.96 11.25
N VAL A 114 12.20 -7.82 10.70
CA VAL A 114 12.08 -9.22 11.12
C VAL A 114 12.11 -10.16 9.93
N VAL A 115 12.86 -11.25 10.07
CA VAL A 115 12.73 -12.47 9.27
C VAL A 115 12.22 -13.61 10.14
N LEU A 116 11.38 -14.47 9.56
CA LEU A 116 10.89 -15.71 10.18
C LEU A 116 11.53 -16.92 9.52
N GLU A 117 11.84 -17.93 10.32
CA GLU A 117 12.48 -19.17 9.89
C GLU A 117 11.67 -20.38 10.32
N GLU A 118 11.59 -21.39 9.45
CA GLU A 118 11.02 -22.71 9.77
C GLU A 118 11.92 -23.77 9.12
N GLY A 119 12.41 -24.73 9.92
CA GLY A 119 13.28 -25.80 9.43
C GLY A 119 14.62 -25.31 8.84
N GLY A 120 15.16 -24.18 9.32
CA GLY A 120 16.41 -23.60 8.82
C GLY A 120 16.27 -22.82 7.51
N ARG A 121 15.05 -22.58 7.02
CA ARG A 121 14.77 -21.79 5.82
C ARG A 121 13.99 -20.52 6.18
N LEU A 122 14.32 -19.40 5.54
CA LEU A 122 13.50 -18.19 5.58
C LEU A 122 12.11 -18.43 4.99
N VAL A 123 11.06 -18.11 5.74
CA VAL A 123 9.65 -18.28 5.30
C VAL A 123 8.87 -16.98 5.21
N ALA A 124 9.32 -15.91 5.85
CA ALA A 124 8.73 -14.59 5.72
C ALA A 124 9.73 -13.50 6.10
N ALA A 125 9.51 -12.29 5.61
CA ALA A 125 10.21 -11.09 6.05
C ALA A 125 9.27 -9.88 6.11
N ALA A 126 9.46 -9.05 7.12
CA ALA A 126 8.92 -7.70 7.24
C ALA A 126 10.12 -6.75 7.42
N LEU A 127 10.44 -6.02 6.37
CA LEU A 127 11.60 -5.15 6.28
C LEU A 127 11.17 -3.70 6.46
N LEU A 128 11.79 -3.03 7.43
CA LEU A 128 11.50 -1.67 7.83
C LEU A 128 12.65 -0.74 7.44
N VAL A 129 12.29 0.46 7.00
CA VAL A 129 13.23 1.55 6.74
C VAL A 129 12.79 2.80 7.49
N GLU A 130 13.75 3.67 7.80
CA GLU A 130 13.50 5.01 8.31
C GLU A 130 13.29 5.96 7.13
N THR A 131 12.23 6.76 7.22
CA THR A 131 11.91 7.80 6.23
C THR A 131 11.75 9.14 6.91
N VAL A 132 11.60 10.22 6.15
CA VAL A 132 11.29 11.55 6.72
C VAL A 132 10.01 11.59 7.55
N THR A 133 9.14 10.57 7.44
CA THR A 133 7.87 10.45 8.17
C THR A 133 7.92 9.49 9.36
N GLY A 134 9.09 8.90 9.62
CA GLY A 134 9.27 7.84 10.62
C GLY A 134 9.41 6.44 10.01
N PRO A 135 9.22 5.40 10.84
CA PRO A 135 9.30 4.00 10.43
C PRO A 135 8.31 3.65 9.30
N HIS A 136 8.81 2.97 8.28
CA HIS A 136 8.06 2.53 7.12
C HIS A 136 8.27 1.03 6.86
N LEU A 137 7.16 0.29 6.71
CA LEU A 137 7.17 -1.09 6.23
C LEU A 137 7.31 -1.07 4.71
N ASP A 138 8.55 -1.28 4.26
CA ASP A 138 8.96 -1.20 2.87
C ASP A 138 8.67 -2.49 2.10
N LEU A 139 9.11 -3.63 2.64
CA LEU A 139 8.88 -4.94 2.03
C LEU A 139 8.25 -5.91 3.02
N LEU A 140 7.16 -6.55 2.60
CA LEU A 140 6.50 -7.63 3.32
C LEU A 140 6.24 -8.79 2.37
N PHE A 141 6.84 -9.94 2.66
CA PHE A 141 6.64 -11.13 1.84
C PHE A 141 6.65 -12.40 2.68
N VAL A 142 5.87 -13.39 2.22
CA VAL A 142 5.73 -14.72 2.82
C VAL A 142 5.88 -15.75 1.71
N ALA A 143 6.60 -16.83 2.00
CA ALA A 143 6.78 -17.95 1.09
C ALA A 143 5.42 -18.48 0.62
N PRO A 144 5.21 -18.71 -0.70
CA PRO A 144 3.91 -19.11 -1.23
C PRO A 144 3.31 -20.37 -0.60
N ASP A 145 4.16 -21.35 -0.27
CA ASP A 145 3.78 -22.60 0.42
C ASP A 145 3.36 -22.39 1.89
N GLN A 146 3.58 -21.18 2.42
CA GLN A 146 3.31 -20.80 3.80
C GLN A 146 2.18 -19.77 3.94
N HIS A 147 1.51 -19.43 2.82
CA HIS A 147 0.39 -18.49 2.83
C HIS A 147 -0.77 -18.98 3.69
N ARG A 148 -1.56 -18.01 4.20
CA ARG A 148 -2.74 -18.25 5.06
C ARG A 148 -2.45 -18.89 6.43
N ARG A 149 -1.18 -19.00 6.83
CA ARG A 149 -0.77 -19.41 8.19
C ARG A 149 -0.62 -18.24 9.17
N GLY A 150 -0.90 -17.01 8.75
CA GLY A 150 -0.78 -15.81 9.59
C GLY A 150 0.65 -15.27 9.74
N LEU A 151 1.61 -15.75 8.93
CA LEU A 151 3.03 -15.37 9.07
C LEU A 151 3.29 -13.89 8.78
N ALA A 152 2.55 -13.28 7.86
CA ALA A 152 2.63 -11.83 7.63
C ALA A 152 2.24 -11.05 8.88
N GLU A 153 1.12 -11.45 9.52
CA GLU A 153 0.66 -10.83 10.77
C GLU A 153 1.65 -11.06 11.92
N VAL A 154 2.30 -12.23 12.00
CA VAL A 154 3.35 -12.50 13.00
C VAL A 154 4.58 -11.64 12.77
N ALA A 155 5.09 -11.55 11.54
CA ALA A 155 6.29 -10.77 11.22
C ALA A 155 6.08 -9.27 11.50
N VAL A 156 4.98 -8.69 10.99
CA VAL A 156 4.68 -7.28 11.21
C VAL A 156 4.32 -7.00 12.66
N GLY A 157 3.65 -7.93 13.35
CA GLY A 157 3.42 -7.85 14.79
C GLY A 157 4.74 -7.78 15.57
N ALA A 158 5.72 -8.61 15.23
CA ALA A 158 7.03 -8.58 15.86
C ALA A 158 7.79 -7.27 15.60
N CYS A 159 7.70 -6.70 14.40
CA CYS A 159 8.19 -5.36 14.11
C CYS A 159 7.50 -4.31 15.00
N CYS A 160 6.16 -4.33 15.07
CA CYS A 160 5.38 -3.40 15.88
C CYS A 160 5.74 -3.49 17.38
N HIS A 161 5.96 -4.70 17.90
CA HIS A 161 6.41 -4.91 19.28
C HIS A 161 7.75 -4.19 19.55
N GLN A 162 8.72 -4.33 18.64
CA GLN A 162 10.03 -3.69 18.77
C GLN A 162 9.95 -2.17 18.61
N LEU A 163 9.17 -1.67 17.64
CA LEU A 163 8.96 -0.24 17.44
C LEU A 163 8.34 0.42 18.68
N ILE A 164 7.37 -0.22 19.34
CA ILE A 164 6.79 0.28 20.60
C ILE A 164 7.85 0.36 21.70
N ALA A 165 8.71 -0.65 21.82
CA ALA A 165 9.81 -0.64 22.78
C ALA A 165 10.83 0.48 22.48
N ALA A 166 11.00 0.85 21.21
CA ALA A 166 11.81 1.97 20.75
C ALA A 166 11.13 3.34 20.94
N GLY A 167 9.88 3.39 21.41
CA GLY A 167 9.14 4.63 21.65
C GLY A 167 8.37 5.17 20.44
N GLU A 168 8.33 4.41 19.35
CA GLU A 168 7.59 4.77 18.15
C GLU A 168 6.07 4.66 18.37
N ARG A 169 5.31 5.52 17.70
CA ARG A 169 3.84 5.59 17.86
C ARG A 169 3.06 5.18 16.62
N HIS A 170 3.72 5.14 15.47
CA HIS A 170 3.10 4.81 14.20
C HIS A 170 4.07 4.00 13.34
N LEU A 171 3.49 3.25 12.41
CA LEU A 171 4.18 2.58 11.33
C LEU A 171 3.46 2.94 10.03
N THR A 172 4.20 3.43 9.05
CA THR A 172 3.66 3.66 7.70
C THR A 172 3.93 2.46 6.80
N SER A 173 3.17 2.31 5.72
CA SER A 173 3.44 1.38 4.63
C SER A 173 2.77 1.88 3.36
N ALA A 174 3.06 1.27 2.22
CA ALA A 174 2.40 1.58 0.96
C ALA A 174 2.08 0.32 0.17
N TYR A 175 1.03 0.39 -0.65
CA TYR A 175 0.70 -0.66 -1.62
C TYR A 175 0.23 -0.07 -2.94
N GLN A 176 0.43 -0.80 -4.03
CA GLN A 176 -0.13 -0.40 -5.32
C GLN A 176 -1.66 -0.44 -5.29
N LEU A 177 -2.33 0.59 -5.79
CA LEU A 177 -3.80 0.67 -5.86
C LEU A 177 -4.42 -0.51 -6.62
N ALA A 178 -3.67 -1.09 -7.56
CA ALA A 178 -4.01 -2.29 -8.31
C ALA A 178 -3.94 -3.60 -7.47
N ASN A 179 -3.20 -3.60 -6.36
CA ASN A 179 -2.96 -4.76 -5.49
C ASN A 179 -4.07 -4.92 -4.44
N LEU A 180 -5.24 -5.39 -4.87
CA LEU A 180 -6.38 -5.61 -3.97
C LEU A 180 -6.07 -6.58 -2.80
N PRO A 181 -5.31 -7.67 -2.97
CA PRO A 181 -4.89 -8.51 -1.85
C PRO A 181 -4.08 -7.76 -0.79
N SER A 182 -3.10 -6.93 -1.22
CA SER A 182 -2.32 -6.11 -0.30
C SER A 182 -3.18 -5.07 0.42
N ALA A 183 -4.06 -4.37 -0.30
CA ALA A 183 -5.01 -3.42 0.29
C ALA A 183 -5.90 -4.09 1.37
N ALA A 184 -6.42 -5.29 1.08
CA ALA A 184 -7.25 -6.04 2.01
C ALA A 184 -6.46 -6.49 3.25
N TRP A 185 -5.21 -6.92 3.07
CA TRP A 185 -4.33 -7.27 4.18
C TRP A 185 -4.04 -6.06 5.08
N HIS A 186 -3.66 -4.92 4.50
CA HIS A 186 -3.42 -3.67 5.24
C HIS A 186 -4.63 -3.30 6.09
N HIS A 187 -5.82 -3.27 5.49
CA HIS A 187 -7.05 -2.95 6.21
C HIS A 187 -7.35 -3.95 7.34
N LYS A 188 -7.19 -5.25 7.09
CA LYS A 188 -7.41 -6.30 8.09
C LYS A 188 -6.42 -6.19 9.25
N PHE A 189 -5.16 -5.84 8.98
CA PHE A 189 -4.13 -5.68 10.01
C PHE A 189 -4.36 -4.43 10.87
N GLY A 190 -5.06 -3.42 10.34
CA GLY A 190 -5.42 -2.19 11.06
C GLY A 190 -4.80 -0.91 10.48
N PHE A 191 -4.09 -1.01 9.36
CA PHE A 191 -3.63 0.15 8.61
C PHE A 191 -4.82 0.96 8.08
N ARG A 192 -4.60 2.27 7.96
CA ARG A 192 -5.57 3.22 7.44
C ARG A 192 -4.91 4.06 6.36
N GLU A 193 -5.54 4.10 5.20
CA GLU A 193 -5.07 4.90 4.08
C GLU A 193 -4.97 6.38 4.48
N TYR A 194 -3.86 7.02 4.12
CA TYR A 194 -3.77 8.46 4.08
C TYR A 194 -4.58 8.96 2.88
N PRO A 195 -5.49 9.91 3.09
CA PRO A 195 -6.16 10.58 1.98
C PRO A 195 -5.14 11.24 1.06
N ASP A 196 -5.03 10.72 -0.16
CA ASP A 196 -4.19 11.27 -1.22
C ASP A 196 -5.05 11.73 -2.39
N ARG A 197 -4.76 12.92 -2.92
CA ARG A 197 -5.55 13.54 -3.98
C ARG A 197 -5.52 12.71 -5.25
N LEU A 198 -4.35 12.20 -5.64
CA LEU A 198 -4.19 11.41 -6.86
C LEU A 198 -4.99 10.10 -6.76
N THR A 199 -4.86 9.39 -5.65
CA THR A 199 -5.60 8.16 -5.34
C THR A 199 -7.11 8.38 -5.37
N GLU A 200 -7.61 9.44 -4.73
CA GLU A 200 -9.04 9.76 -4.73
C GLU A 200 -9.57 10.20 -6.10
N GLN A 201 -8.74 10.87 -6.90
CA GLN A 201 -9.05 11.21 -8.28
C GLN A 201 -9.19 9.93 -9.14
N MET A 202 -8.27 8.98 -9.00
CA MET A 202 -8.32 7.69 -9.68
C MET A 202 -9.55 6.88 -9.26
N ARG A 203 -9.87 6.82 -7.97
CA ARG A 203 -11.10 6.20 -7.46
C ARG A 203 -12.34 6.83 -8.10
N ARG A 204 -12.41 8.17 -8.15
CA ARG A 204 -13.54 8.88 -8.76
C ARG A 204 -13.68 8.57 -10.25
N TYR A 205 -12.60 8.61 -11.01
CA TYR A 205 -12.63 8.30 -12.44
C TYR A 205 -13.03 6.86 -12.72
N PHE A 206 -12.49 5.90 -11.97
CA PHE A 206 -12.90 4.51 -12.03
C PHE A 206 -14.42 4.36 -11.80
N LEU A 207 -14.97 4.99 -10.77
CA LEU A 207 -16.40 4.90 -10.44
C LEU A 207 -17.31 5.50 -11.52
N ILE A 208 -16.87 6.57 -12.18
CA ILE A 208 -17.59 7.17 -13.32
C ILE A 208 -17.55 6.20 -14.51
N ALA A 209 -16.36 5.72 -14.88
CA ALA A 209 -16.18 4.81 -16.00
C ALA A 209 -16.95 3.49 -15.82
N GLU A 210 -16.94 2.93 -14.61
CA GLU A 210 -17.63 1.68 -14.31
C GLU A 210 -19.15 1.83 -14.35
N LEU A 211 -19.68 2.96 -13.85
CA LEU A 211 -21.10 3.27 -13.97
C LEU A 211 -21.54 3.33 -15.44
N GLU A 212 -20.78 4.05 -16.28
CA GLU A 212 -21.09 4.17 -17.72
C GLU A 212 -20.89 2.85 -18.47
N ARG A 213 -19.92 2.02 -18.06
CA ARG A 213 -19.74 0.67 -18.62
C ARG A 213 -20.95 -0.21 -18.33
N LEU A 214 -21.39 -0.31 -17.08
CA LEU A 214 -22.52 -1.15 -16.70
C LEU A 214 -23.83 -0.69 -17.35
N LYS A 215 -24.04 0.64 -17.49
CA LYS A 215 -25.18 1.18 -18.24
C LYS A 215 -25.16 0.74 -19.70
N ARG A 216 -24.03 0.91 -20.40
CA ARG A 216 -23.88 0.52 -21.81
C ARG A 216 -24.08 -0.97 -22.03
N LEU A 217 -23.68 -1.80 -21.06
CA LEU A 217 -23.88 -3.25 -21.11
C LEU A 217 -25.31 -3.69 -20.77
N GLY A 218 -26.17 -2.79 -20.28
CA GLY A 218 -27.51 -3.15 -19.82
C GLY A 218 -27.51 -4.03 -18.55
N THR A 219 -26.40 -4.06 -17.81
CA THR A 219 -26.21 -4.93 -16.62
C THR A 219 -26.21 -4.16 -15.31
N LEU A 220 -26.44 -2.85 -15.34
CA LEU A 220 -26.50 -2.02 -14.14
C LEU A 220 -27.78 -2.30 -13.33
N THR A 221 -27.62 -2.90 -12.17
CA THR A 221 -28.71 -3.03 -11.19
C THR A 221 -28.89 -1.75 -10.38
N CYS A 222 -30.09 -1.53 -9.84
CA CYS A 222 -30.37 -0.42 -8.93
C CYS A 222 -29.41 -0.40 -7.72
N GLN A 223 -29.11 -1.56 -7.13
CA GLN A 223 -28.19 -1.68 -6.00
C GLN A 223 -26.76 -1.25 -6.37
N GLN A 224 -26.26 -1.68 -7.53
CA GLN A 224 -24.94 -1.26 -8.02
C GLN A 224 -24.91 0.25 -8.30
N GLU A 225 -25.96 0.80 -8.90
CA GLU A 225 -26.04 2.22 -9.20
C GLU A 225 -25.98 3.07 -7.92
N VAL A 226 -26.78 2.74 -6.91
CA VAL A 226 -26.78 3.43 -5.62
C VAL A 226 -25.39 3.37 -4.99
N ARG A 227 -24.77 2.17 -4.96
CA ARG A 227 -23.43 1.98 -4.39
C ARG A 227 -22.37 2.82 -5.11
N LEU A 228 -22.33 2.79 -6.44
CA LEU A 228 -21.35 3.52 -7.25
C LEU A 228 -21.55 5.04 -7.12
N ARG A 229 -22.79 5.54 -7.16
CA ARG A 229 -23.10 6.97 -6.97
C ARG A 229 -22.73 7.45 -5.57
N PHE A 230 -23.00 6.65 -4.53
CA PHE A 230 -22.61 6.97 -3.16
C PHE A 230 -21.09 7.04 -3.01
N ALA A 231 -20.36 6.02 -3.49
CA ALA A 231 -18.90 6.02 -3.47
C ALA A 231 -18.32 7.23 -4.23
N ARG A 232 -18.89 7.56 -5.40
CA ARG A 232 -18.45 8.72 -6.21
C ARG A 232 -18.63 10.03 -5.44
N ARG A 233 -19.78 10.22 -4.79
CA ARG A 233 -20.04 11.41 -3.94
C ARG A 233 -19.08 11.49 -2.76
N ARG A 234 -18.71 10.36 -2.16
CA ARG A 234 -17.70 10.32 -1.10
C ARG A 234 -16.34 10.79 -1.62
N CYS A 235 -15.83 10.24 -2.73
CA CYS A 235 -14.56 10.67 -3.33
C CYS A 235 -14.58 12.16 -3.71
N SER A 236 -15.69 12.65 -4.30
CA SER A 236 -15.81 14.07 -4.63
C SER A 236 -15.70 14.99 -3.41
N ARG A 237 -16.35 14.64 -2.29
CA ARG A 237 -16.23 15.43 -1.05
C ARG A 237 -14.80 15.41 -0.50
N LEU A 238 -14.15 14.26 -0.54
CA LEU A 238 -12.77 14.13 -0.05
C LEU A 238 -11.80 14.93 -0.93
N LEU A 239 -11.96 14.89 -2.26
CA LEU A 239 -11.19 15.73 -3.17
C LEU A 239 -11.36 17.22 -2.88
N THR A 240 -12.59 17.70 -2.69
CA THR A 240 -12.83 19.10 -2.31
C THR A 240 -12.14 19.47 -0.99
N HIS A 241 -12.15 18.56 -0.01
CA HIS A 241 -11.45 18.78 1.24
C HIS A 241 -9.93 18.85 1.05
N LEU A 242 -9.36 17.90 0.31
CA LEU A 242 -7.93 17.85 0.00
C LEU A 242 -7.46 19.08 -0.80
N ASP A 243 -8.24 19.50 -1.81
CA ASP A 243 -7.95 20.71 -2.58
C ASP A 243 -7.95 21.96 -1.68
N ALA A 244 -8.88 22.03 -0.72
CA ALA A 244 -8.91 23.13 0.26
C ALA A 244 -7.70 23.11 1.21
N MET A 245 -7.23 21.92 1.61
CA MET A 245 -6.02 21.80 2.45
C MET A 245 -4.75 22.20 1.70
N LEU A 246 -4.62 21.76 0.45
CA LEU A 246 -3.50 22.13 -0.43
C LEU A 246 -3.47 23.64 -0.69
N ALA A 247 -4.62 24.26 -0.94
CA ALA A 247 -4.74 25.70 -1.15
C ALA A 247 -4.37 26.54 0.09
N GLN A 248 -4.40 25.94 1.28
CA GLN A 248 -4.02 26.60 2.54
C GLN A 248 -2.56 26.33 2.93
N GLU A 249 -1.79 25.62 2.10
CA GLU A 249 -0.42 25.17 2.40
C GLU A 249 -0.31 24.36 3.71
N ARG A 250 -1.42 23.75 4.15
CA ARG A 250 -1.48 22.96 5.38
C ARG A 250 -1.05 21.53 5.13
N TYR A 251 0.13 21.37 4.55
CA TYR A 251 0.71 20.08 4.19
C TYR A 251 0.88 19.18 5.42
N ASP A 252 1.28 19.74 6.56
CA ASP A 252 1.43 19.02 7.84
C ASP A 252 0.08 18.62 8.47
N GLU A 253 -1.01 19.28 8.08
CA GLU A 253 -2.34 18.89 8.54
C GLU A 253 -3.00 17.84 7.65
N ALA A 254 -2.54 17.67 6.40
CA ALA A 254 -2.88 16.49 5.60
C ALA A 254 -2.40 15.21 6.29
N TYR A 255 -1.25 15.26 6.98
CA TYR A 255 -0.79 14.22 7.90
C TYR A 255 -1.69 14.04 9.13
N THR A 256 -2.30 15.11 9.65
CA THR A 256 -3.09 15.10 10.89
C THR A 256 -4.55 14.70 10.68
N VAL A 257 -5.16 14.96 9.52
CA VAL A 257 -6.57 14.61 9.22
C VAL A 257 -6.80 13.08 9.23
N ALA A 258 -5.77 12.26 9.02
CA ALA A 258 -5.83 10.81 9.22
C ALA A 258 -6.14 10.40 10.68
N HIS A 259 -5.76 11.22 11.67
CA HIS A 259 -6.14 11.00 13.08
C HIS A 259 -7.59 11.41 13.40
N VAL A 260 -8.20 12.30 12.61
CA VAL A 260 -9.51 12.93 12.92
C VAL A 260 -10.71 12.09 12.46
N LEU A 261 -10.53 11.11 11.57
CA LEU A 261 -11.63 10.26 11.06
C LEU A 261 -11.87 8.95 11.85
N THR A 262 -11.40 8.87 13.10
CA THR A 262 -11.93 7.94 14.10
C THR A 262 -12.51 8.70 15.28
N PRO A 263 -13.72 8.38 15.75
CA PRO A 263 -14.17 8.91 17.03
C PRO A 263 -13.37 8.22 18.14
N ALA A 264 -12.42 8.94 18.74
CA ALA A 264 -11.95 8.60 20.07
C ALA A 264 -13.10 8.89 21.05
N LYS A 265 -13.63 7.85 21.71
CA LYS A 265 -14.37 8.07 22.96
C LYS A 265 -13.38 8.64 23.99
N ARG A 266 -13.84 9.71 24.64
CA ARG A 266 -13.12 10.70 25.47
C ARG A 266 -12.40 10.12 26.70
N GLY A 267 -11.34 10.85 27.10
CA GLY A 267 -10.78 10.80 28.46
C GLY A 267 -9.63 11.80 28.77
N GLN A 268 -9.85 13.12 28.58
CA GLN A 268 -9.11 14.29 29.16
C GLN A 268 -7.57 14.44 28.98
N PRO A 269 -6.98 15.62 29.30
CA PRO A 269 -7.20 16.96 28.75
C PRO A 269 -6.03 17.39 27.83
N ARG A 270 -6.27 18.31 26.89
CA ARG A 270 -5.23 18.86 26.01
C ARG A 270 -4.26 19.73 26.81
N ARG A 271 -2.95 19.45 26.72
CA ARG A 271 -1.87 20.38 27.10
C ARG A 271 -1.52 21.30 25.92
N PRO A 272 -1.04 22.54 26.17
CA PRO A 272 -0.83 23.54 25.14
C PRO A 272 0.33 23.15 24.22
N LEU A 273 0.26 23.59 22.96
CA LEU A 273 1.37 23.50 22.01
C LEU A 273 2.59 24.24 22.57
N PRO A 274 3.81 23.70 22.42
CA PRO A 274 5.02 24.47 22.71
C PRO A 274 5.09 25.66 21.75
N SER A 275 5.39 26.82 22.32
CA SER A 275 5.63 28.08 21.63
C SER A 275 6.79 27.95 20.63
N MET A 276 6.62 28.56 19.46
CA MET A 276 7.69 28.75 18.47
C MET A 276 8.87 29.49 19.12
N PRO A 277 10.13 29.11 18.83
CA PRO A 277 11.28 29.84 19.33
C PRO A 277 11.41 31.20 18.64
N ASP A 278 11.47 32.25 19.46
CA ASP A 278 12.08 33.54 19.12
C ASP A 278 13.59 33.39 18.95
N GLU A 279 14.15 34.35 18.20
CA GLU A 279 15.58 34.70 18.09
C GLU A 279 16.41 33.98 17.02
N ILE A 280 16.62 34.69 15.89
CA ILE A 280 17.93 35.28 15.65
C ILE A 280 17.74 36.76 15.28
N ALA A 281 17.96 37.63 16.26
CA ALA A 281 18.23 39.03 16.03
C ALA A 281 19.71 39.22 15.62
N ARG A 282 19.87 40.02 14.57
CA ARG A 282 20.98 40.91 14.17
C ARG A 282 22.10 41.17 15.20
N PRO A 283 23.32 41.49 14.72
CA PRO A 283 23.58 42.79 14.09
C PRO A 283 23.44 42.81 12.56
#